data_AF-A0A179IU64-F1
#
_entry.id   AF-A0A179IU64-F1
#
_cell.length_a   1.000
_cell.length_b   1.000
_cell.length_c   1.000
_cell.angle_alpha   90.00
_cell.angle_beta   90.00
_cell.angle_gamma   90.00
#
_symmetry.space_group_name_H-M   'P 1'
#
loop_
_entity.id
_entity.type
_entity.pdbx_description
1 polymer ?
#
loop_
_entity_poly.entity_id
_entity_poly.type
_entity_poly.pdbx_seq_one_letter_code
_entity_poly.pdbx_strand_id
1 'polypeptide(L)'
;MRLRHPPLKAAFFFVSAFLGALLGRLESILVSDVYGLILLAAAAVPPAHVWQRLRYALWIVLLMFLFFPLIAPTPGAGLVQAARYGGRLLFIGFMLAFLFHELPLDHFFRALQALRVPGVIVWLLRFTVRFGELAKIEAARMRMALRARGYRERSFFSLSAYRALSRLLGALLLRTLARSERVTVALRARGFTGDERLPPFPPGPPGERWIAALWLLPLLLLLGWEGLVR
;
A
#
# COMPACT_ATOMS: atom_id res chain seq x y z
N MET A 1 -18.24 9.54 7.34
CA MET A 1 -17.43 10.32 6.40
C MET A 1 -17.25 9.53 5.11
N ARG A 2 -17.96 9.90 4.05
CA ARG A 2 -17.72 9.35 2.70
C ARG A 2 -17.01 10.43 1.89
N LEU A 3 -15.69 10.44 1.88
CA LEU A 3 -14.93 11.19 0.87
C LEU A 3 -15.14 10.45 -0.46
N ARG A 4 -16.09 10.92 -1.27
CA ARG A 4 -16.45 10.24 -2.51
C ARG A 4 -15.49 10.58 -3.64
N HIS A 5 -14.81 11.73 -3.57
CA HIS A 5 -13.89 12.17 -4.60
C HIS A 5 -12.51 11.48 -4.46
N PRO A 6 -12.11 10.61 -5.41
CA PRO A 6 -10.88 9.81 -5.33
C PRO A 6 -9.57 10.59 -5.11
N PRO A 7 -9.26 11.69 -5.84
CA PRO A 7 -8.01 12.41 -5.65
C PRO A 7 -7.94 13.12 -4.31
N LEU A 8 -9.08 13.59 -3.79
CA LEU A 8 -9.14 14.22 -2.48
C LEU A 8 -8.95 13.19 -1.35
N LYS A 9 -9.50 11.99 -1.51
CA LYS A 9 -9.25 10.87 -0.59
C LYS A 9 -7.78 10.44 -0.59
N ALA A 10 -7.15 10.38 -1.76
CA ALA A 10 -5.72 10.09 -1.88
C ALA A 10 -4.84 11.20 -1.29
N ALA A 11 -5.15 12.47 -1.56
CA ALA A 11 -4.47 13.61 -0.95
C ALA A 11 -4.55 13.55 0.58
N PHE A 12 -5.76 13.35 1.10
CA PHE A 12 -6.00 13.24 2.54
C PHE A 12 -5.16 12.12 3.16
N PHE A 13 -5.11 10.94 2.52
CA PHE A 13 -4.25 9.84 2.96
C PHE A 13 -2.77 10.21 3.00
N PHE A 14 -2.22 10.81 1.93
CA PHE A 14 -0.79 11.15 1.91
C PHE A 14 -0.45 12.20 2.98
N VAL A 15 -1.30 13.22 3.14
CA VAL A 15 -1.10 14.27 4.14
C VAL A 15 -1.24 13.70 5.55
N SER A 16 -2.28 12.91 5.84
CA SER A 16 -2.49 12.33 7.17
C SER A 16 -1.41 11.33 7.53
N ALA A 17 -0.99 10.46 6.60
CA ALA A 17 0.09 9.51 6.80
C ALA A 17 1.42 10.21 7.06
N PHE A 18 1.72 11.29 6.32
CA PHE A 18 2.93 12.10 6.53
C PHE A 18 2.92 12.79 7.90
N LEU A 19 1.79 13.42 8.27
CA LEU A 19 1.63 14.06 9.58
C LEU A 19 1.79 13.07 10.72
N GLY A 20 1.14 11.90 10.65
CA GLY A 20 1.26 10.86 11.68
C GLY A 20 2.66 10.26 11.77
N ALA A 21 3.37 10.14 10.64
CA ALA A 21 4.75 9.64 10.63
C ALA A 21 5.76 10.59 11.30
N LEU A 22 5.47 11.90 11.30
CA LEU A 22 6.30 12.92 11.95
C LEU A 22 6.18 12.91 13.48
N LEU A 23 5.10 12.34 14.03
CA LEU A 23 4.85 12.35 15.48
C LEU A 23 5.89 11.53 16.23
N GLY A 24 6.63 12.18 17.12
CA GLY A 24 7.73 11.61 17.92
C GLY A 24 7.33 11.13 19.32
N ARG A 25 6.25 11.68 19.89
CA ARG A 25 5.84 11.45 21.27
C ARG A 25 4.86 10.29 21.36
N LEU A 26 4.97 9.49 22.43
CA LEU A 26 4.11 8.32 22.61
C LEU A 26 2.63 8.72 22.72
N GLU A 27 2.34 9.78 23.47
CA GLU A 27 0.99 10.33 23.64
C GLU A 27 0.38 10.75 22.30
N SER A 28 1.11 11.50 21.49
CA SER A 28 0.64 11.95 20.17
C SER A 28 0.37 10.80 19.22
N ILE A 29 1.22 9.75 19.25
CA ILE A 29 1.01 8.54 18.45
C ILE A 29 -0.26 7.82 18.88
N LEU A 30 -0.48 7.64 20.19
CA LEU A 30 -1.70 7.00 20.71
C LEU A 30 -2.96 7.78 20.32
N VAL A 31 -2.92 9.11 20.39
CA VAL A 31 -4.05 9.95 19.94
C VAL A 31 -4.26 9.80 18.44
N SER A 32 -3.19 9.70 17.64
CA SER A 32 -3.29 9.47 16.19
C SER A 32 -3.91 8.11 15.85
N ASP A 33 -3.60 7.05 16.63
CA ASP A 33 -4.21 5.73 16.47
C ASP A 33 -5.71 5.75 16.78
N VAL A 34 -6.10 6.40 17.88
CA VAL A 34 -7.51 6.60 18.24
C VAL A 34 -8.23 7.38 17.14
N TYR A 35 -7.61 8.45 16.63
CA TYR A 35 -8.14 9.21 15.49
C TYR A 35 -8.30 8.34 14.23
N GLY A 36 -7.34 7.47 13.93
CA GLY A 36 -7.43 6.51 12.83
C GLY A 36 -8.63 5.56 12.99
N LEU A 37 -8.89 5.07 14.19
CA LEU A 37 -10.06 4.24 14.49
C LEU A 37 -11.38 5.02 14.33
N ILE A 38 -11.43 6.26 14.82
CA ILE A 38 -12.60 7.14 14.65
C ILE A 38 -12.89 7.38 13.17
N LEU A 39 -11.85 7.62 12.36
CA LEU A 39 -11.98 7.77 10.90
C LEU A 39 -12.55 6.50 10.24
N LEU A 40 -12.04 5.32 10.60
CA LEU A 40 -12.52 4.05 10.07
C LEU A 40 -13.97 3.79 10.46
N ALA A 41 -14.34 4.07 11.72
CA ALA A 41 -15.71 3.97 12.21
C ALA A 41 -16.63 4.96 11.46
N ALA A 42 -16.19 6.21 11.30
CA ALA A 42 -16.93 7.22 10.55
C ALA A 42 -17.10 6.84 9.08
N ALA A 43 -16.11 6.19 8.46
CA ALA A 43 -16.18 5.68 7.10
C ALA A 43 -17.01 4.39 6.96
N ALA A 44 -17.53 3.85 8.07
CA ALA A 44 -18.26 2.59 8.13
C ALA A 44 -17.49 1.42 7.49
N VAL A 45 -16.17 1.40 7.67
CA VAL A 45 -15.34 0.32 7.13
C VAL A 45 -15.69 -0.97 7.86
N PRO A 46 -16.11 -2.04 7.16
CA PRO A 46 -16.40 -3.31 7.80
C PRO A 46 -15.15 -3.84 8.52
N PRO A 47 -15.27 -4.26 9.80
CA PRO A 47 -14.13 -4.65 10.63
C PRO A 47 -13.36 -5.84 10.04
N ALA A 48 -14.03 -6.70 9.27
CA ALA A 48 -13.40 -7.80 8.55
C ALA A 48 -12.32 -7.33 7.57
N HIS A 49 -12.55 -6.22 6.85
CA HIS A 49 -11.57 -5.68 5.88
C HIS A 49 -10.38 -5.05 6.60
N VAL A 50 -10.61 -4.41 7.75
CA VAL A 50 -9.54 -3.88 8.60
C VAL A 50 -8.69 -5.04 9.13
N TRP A 51 -9.32 -6.08 9.67
CA TRP A 51 -8.61 -7.24 10.22
C TRP A 51 -7.75 -7.99 9.18
N GLN A 52 -8.29 -8.23 7.97
CA GLN A 52 -7.55 -8.92 6.91
C GLN A 52 -6.25 -8.20 6.52
N ARG A 53 -6.25 -6.86 6.59
CA ARG A 53 -5.07 -6.03 6.29
C ARG A 53 -4.16 -5.88 7.50
N LEU A 54 -4.75 -5.64 8.66
CA LEU A 54 -4.03 -5.31 9.89
C LEU A 54 -3.42 -6.55 10.56
N ARG A 55 -3.91 -7.77 10.30
CA ARG A 55 -3.36 -8.99 10.93
C ARG A 55 -1.84 -9.11 10.73
N TYR A 56 -1.34 -8.77 9.55
CA TYR A 56 0.09 -8.83 9.25
C TYR A 56 0.87 -7.76 10.01
N ALA A 57 0.31 -6.55 10.11
CA ALA A 57 0.88 -5.48 10.93
C ALA A 57 0.88 -5.86 12.42
N LEU A 58 -0.22 -6.43 12.94
CA LEU A 58 -0.33 -6.88 14.33
C LEU A 58 0.70 -7.96 14.68
N TRP A 59 0.95 -8.91 13.77
CA TRP A 59 2.02 -9.89 13.96
C TRP A 59 3.40 -9.22 14.06
N ILE A 60 3.66 -8.20 13.23
CA ILE A 60 4.91 -7.42 13.30
C ILE A 60 4.97 -6.61 14.59
N VAL A 61 3.90 -5.92 15.00
CA VAL A 61 3.85 -5.16 16.25
C VAL A 61 4.09 -6.08 17.45
N LEU A 62 3.48 -7.26 17.49
CA LEU A 62 3.72 -8.27 18.51
C LEU A 62 5.21 -8.66 18.55
N LEU A 63 5.83 -8.88 17.38
CA LEU A 63 7.26 -9.15 17.29
C LEU A 63 8.09 -7.98 17.82
N MET A 64 7.70 -6.72 17.56
CA MET A 64 8.40 -5.56 18.10
C MET A 64 8.32 -5.53 19.63
N PHE A 65 7.16 -5.80 20.21
CA PHE A 65 7.00 -5.90 21.66
C PHE A 65 7.81 -7.04 22.27
N LEU A 66 8.07 -8.12 21.53
CA LEU A 66 8.93 -9.22 21.97
C LEU A 66 10.42 -8.87 21.87
N PHE A 67 10.85 -8.27 20.76
CA PHE A 67 12.28 -8.09 20.44
C PHE A 67 12.88 -6.81 21.03
N PHE A 68 12.17 -5.69 21.03
CA PHE A 68 12.74 -4.41 21.49
C PHE A 68 13.12 -4.38 22.97
N PRO A 69 12.34 -4.95 23.91
CA PRO A 69 12.75 -5.04 25.31
C PRO A 69 14.02 -5.88 25.52
N LEU A 70 14.32 -6.80 24.60
CA LEU A 70 15.49 -7.68 24.67
C LEU A 70 16.76 -7.02 24.12
N ILE A 71 16.60 -6.05 23.23
CA ILE A 71 17.71 -5.33 22.57
C ILE A 71 18.05 -4.02 23.30
N ALA A 72 17.06 -3.37 23.91
CA ALA A 72 17.24 -2.08 24.55
C ALA A 72 18.06 -2.18 25.86
N PRO A 73 18.79 -1.12 26.25
CA PRO A 73 19.57 -1.10 27.50
C PRO A 73 18.74 -1.36 28.75
N THR A 74 17.46 -0.98 28.73
CA THR A 74 16.51 -1.32 29.79
C THR A 74 15.22 -1.85 29.16
N PRO A 75 14.59 -2.90 29.74
CA PRO A 75 13.34 -3.46 29.21
C PRO A 75 12.23 -2.41 29.10
N GLY A 76 12.17 -1.46 30.04
CA GLY A 76 11.20 -0.36 30.03
C GLY A 76 11.37 0.58 28.84
N ALA A 77 12.61 0.96 28.50
CA ALA A 77 12.87 1.79 27.32
C ALA A 77 12.53 1.05 26.02
N GLY A 78 12.81 -0.26 25.96
CA GLY A 78 12.47 -1.10 24.82
C GLY A 78 10.95 -1.20 24.58
N LEU A 79 10.15 -1.35 25.65
CA LEU A 79 8.69 -1.34 25.55
C LEU A 79 8.14 -0.02 25.01
N VAL A 80 8.66 1.11 25.48
CA VAL A 80 8.27 2.45 24.99
C VAL A 80 8.63 2.60 23.51
N GLN A 81 9.79 2.10 23.09
CA GLN A 81 10.22 2.17 21.70
C GLN A 81 9.39 1.24 20.79
N ALA A 82 9.05 0.04 21.25
CA ALA A 82 8.11 -0.86 20.58
C ALA A 82 6.74 -0.19 20.38
N ALA A 83 6.21 0.45 21.41
CA ALA A 83 4.93 1.15 21.35
C ALA A 83 4.97 2.32 20.35
N ARG A 84 6.06 3.09 20.29
CA ARG A 84 6.20 4.20 19.31
C ARG A 84 6.19 3.71 17.87
N TYR A 85 7.05 2.76 17.53
CA TYR A 85 7.13 2.27 16.16
C TYR A 85 5.92 1.41 15.77
N GLY A 86 5.43 0.60 16.71
CA GLY A 86 4.22 -0.19 16.53
C GLY A 86 2.99 0.68 16.29
N GLY A 87 2.80 1.74 17.08
CA GLY A 87 1.72 2.71 16.89
C GLY A 87 1.78 3.39 15.52
N ARG A 88 2.96 3.87 15.09
CA ARG A 88 3.12 4.43 13.73
C ARG A 88 2.76 3.43 12.64
N LEU A 89 3.15 2.17 12.80
CA LEU A 89 2.81 1.10 11.85
C LEU A 89 1.29 0.85 11.81
N LEU A 90 0.63 0.84 12.97
CA LEU A 90 -0.83 0.70 13.07
C LEU A 90 -1.55 1.88 12.43
N PHE A 91 -1.13 3.11 12.73
CA PHE A 91 -1.67 4.32 12.14
C PHE A 91 -1.63 4.29 10.61
N ILE A 92 -0.47 3.97 10.03
CA ILE A 92 -0.32 3.83 8.57
C ILE A 92 -1.23 2.72 8.04
N GLY A 93 -1.35 1.60 8.78
CA GLY A 93 -2.28 0.51 8.48
C GLY A 93 -3.74 0.97 8.43
N PHE A 94 -4.17 1.77 9.40
CA PHE A 94 -5.52 2.36 9.43
C PHE A 94 -5.75 3.31 8.25
N MET A 95 -4.79 4.18 7.94
CA MET A 95 -4.86 5.09 6.79
C MET A 95 -4.93 4.32 5.46
N LEU A 96 -4.15 3.24 5.30
CA LEU A 96 -4.21 2.38 4.11
C LEU A 96 -5.55 1.65 3.99
N ALA A 97 -6.10 1.16 5.11
CA ALA A 97 -7.42 0.54 5.13
C ALA A 97 -8.50 1.56 4.71
N PHE A 98 -8.41 2.80 5.20
CA PHE A 98 -9.30 3.89 4.80
C PHE A 98 -9.19 4.22 3.31
N LEU A 99 -7.96 4.40 2.78
CA LEU A 99 -7.72 4.78 1.39
C LEU A 99 -8.38 3.81 0.40
N PHE A 100 -8.11 2.52 0.58
CA PHE A 100 -8.58 1.48 -0.34
C PHE A 100 -9.98 0.94 -0.03
N HIS A 101 -10.63 1.42 1.03
CA HIS A 101 -12.03 1.13 1.24
C HIS A 101 -12.87 1.81 0.14
N GLU A 102 -13.70 1.07 -0.57
CA GLU A 102 -14.54 1.57 -1.69
C GLU A 102 -13.77 2.27 -2.83
N LEU A 103 -12.45 2.08 -2.95
CA LEU A 103 -11.62 2.71 -3.98
C LEU A 103 -11.03 1.68 -4.95
N PRO A 104 -11.58 1.54 -6.17
CA PRO A 104 -10.98 0.71 -7.21
C PRO A 104 -9.56 1.16 -7.56
N LEU A 105 -8.68 0.20 -7.93
CA LEU A 105 -7.30 0.50 -8.31
C LEU A 105 -7.20 1.47 -9.50
N ASP A 106 -8.11 1.39 -10.47
CA ASP A 106 -8.12 2.31 -11.61
C ASP A 106 -8.39 3.76 -11.16
N HIS A 107 -9.32 3.95 -10.21
CA HIS A 107 -9.57 5.27 -9.61
C HIS A 107 -8.36 5.78 -8.82
N PHE A 108 -7.62 4.89 -8.16
CA PHE A 108 -6.37 5.27 -7.48
C PHE A 108 -5.32 5.77 -8.48
N PHE A 109 -5.12 5.11 -9.63
CA PHE A 109 -4.17 5.58 -10.64
C PHE A 109 -4.57 6.94 -11.25
N ARG A 110 -5.86 7.12 -11.56
CA ARG A 110 -6.40 8.41 -11.99
C ARG A 110 -6.21 9.49 -10.93
N ALA A 111 -6.35 9.13 -9.65
CA ALA A 111 -6.17 10.05 -8.53
C ALA A 111 -4.71 10.53 -8.44
N LEU A 112 -3.73 9.65 -8.66
CA LEU A 112 -2.31 10.04 -8.73
C LEU A 112 -2.04 11.04 -9.86
N GLN A 113 -2.63 10.84 -11.05
CA GLN A 113 -2.48 11.80 -12.14
C GLN A 113 -3.08 13.17 -11.81
N ALA A 114 -4.23 13.21 -11.12
CA ALA A 114 -4.82 14.45 -10.63
C ALA A 114 -3.98 15.13 -9.54
N LEU A 115 -3.19 14.36 -8.78
CA LEU A 115 -2.19 14.86 -7.82
C LEU A 115 -0.88 15.32 -8.48
N ARG A 116 -0.86 15.47 -9.81
CA ARG A 116 0.30 15.90 -10.61
C ARG A 116 1.49 14.92 -10.57
N VAL A 117 1.25 13.65 -10.29
CA VAL A 117 2.26 12.60 -10.52
C VAL A 117 2.51 12.50 -12.04
N PRO A 118 3.78 12.50 -12.49
CA PRO A 118 4.12 12.37 -13.91
C PRO A 118 3.41 11.18 -14.56
N GLY A 119 2.81 11.41 -15.73
CA GLY A 119 2.01 10.39 -16.42
C GLY A 119 2.80 9.13 -16.78
N VAL A 120 4.11 9.25 -17.02
CA VAL A 120 5.04 8.11 -17.19
C VAL A 120 5.01 7.16 -15.99
N ILE A 121 4.99 7.69 -14.77
CA ILE A 121 4.97 6.88 -13.53
C ILE A 121 3.61 6.18 -13.39
N VAL A 122 2.52 6.91 -13.62
CA VAL A 122 1.16 6.35 -13.56
C VAL A 122 0.97 5.25 -14.61
N TRP A 123 1.48 5.47 -15.82
CA TRP A 123 1.49 4.49 -16.89
C TRP A 123 2.29 3.24 -16.51
N LEU A 124 3.52 3.41 -16.01
CA LEU A 124 4.35 2.29 -15.55
C LEU A 124 3.64 1.47 -14.48
N LEU A 125 3.04 2.11 -13.47
CA LEU A 125 2.29 1.42 -12.41
C LEU A 125 1.11 0.60 -12.97
N ARG A 126 0.33 1.17 -13.88
CA ARG A 126 -0.79 0.47 -14.54
C ARG A 126 -0.29 -0.70 -15.38
N PHE A 127 0.80 -0.51 -16.11
CA PHE A 127 1.45 -1.55 -16.89
C PHE A 127 1.92 -2.69 -15.97
N THR A 128 2.56 -2.38 -14.85
CA THR A 128 2.99 -3.37 -13.85
C THR A 128 1.83 -4.20 -13.33
N VAL A 129 0.68 -3.59 -12.99
CA VAL A 129 -0.50 -4.36 -12.54
C VAL A 129 -1.03 -5.25 -13.66
N ARG A 130 -1.24 -4.70 -14.86
CA ARG A 130 -1.80 -5.44 -16.00
C ARG A 130 -0.90 -6.61 -16.43
N PHE A 131 0.39 -6.37 -16.58
CA PHE A 131 1.36 -7.39 -16.99
C PHE A 131 1.75 -8.32 -15.83
N GLY A 132 1.60 -7.88 -14.59
CA GLY A 132 1.72 -8.71 -13.40
C GLY A 132 0.66 -9.82 -13.38
N GLU A 133 -0.61 -9.49 -13.63
CA GLU A 133 -1.67 -10.51 -13.71
C GLU A 133 -1.46 -11.50 -14.85
N LEU A 134 -1.01 -10.99 -16.00
CA LEU A 134 -0.64 -11.84 -17.13
C LEU A 134 0.53 -12.79 -16.79
N ALA A 135 1.58 -12.29 -16.13
CA ALA A 135 2.72 -13.09 -15.70
C ALA A 135 2.29 -14.16 -14.69
N LYS A 136 1.34 -13.86 -13.79
CA LYS A 136 0.75 -14.84 -12.87
C LYS A 136 0.04 -15.96 -13.64
N ILE A 137 -0.76 -15.64 -14.66
CA ILE A 137 -1.46 -16.64 -15.49
C ILE A 137 -0.44 -17.53 -16.23
N GLU A 138 0.61 -16.94 -16.79
CA GLU A 138 1.65 -17.70 -17.48
C GLU A 138 2.47 -18.59 -16.53
N ALA A 139 2.83 -18.09 -15.36
CA ALA A 139 3.47 -18.86 -14.31
C ALA A 139 2.60 -20.05 -13.86
N ALA A 140 1.29 -19.84 -13.70
CA ALA A 140 0.34 -20.90 -13.37
C ALA A 140 0.30 -21.98 -14.46
N ARG A 141 0.27 -21.60 -15.74
CA ARG A 141 0.32 -22.55 -16.88
C ARG A 141 1.61 -23.35 -16.91
N MET A 142 2.75 -22.71 -16.67
CA MET A 142 4.04 -23.41 -16.61
C MET A 142 4.10 -24.39 -15.44
N ARG A 143 3.55 -24.02 -14.28
CA ARG A 143 3.46 -24.92 -13.12
C ARG A 143 2.56 -26.12 -13.38
N MET A 144 1.44 -25.93 -14.09
CA MET A 144 0.58 -27.03 -14.53
C MET A 144 1.31 -27.99 -15.49
N ALA A 145 2.03 -27.45 -16.49
CA ALA A 145 2.80 -28.28 -17.41
C ALA A 145 3.93 -29.07 -16.70
N LEU A 146 4.55 -28.48 -15.69
CA LEU A 146 5.56 -29.16 -14.88
C LEU A 146 4.95 -30.35 -14.11
N ARG A 147 3.76 -30.16 -13.51
CA ARG A 147 3.02 -31.24 -12.82
C ARG A 147 2.62 -32.36 -13.78
N ALA A 148 2.19 -32.03 -15.00
CA ALA A 148 1.85 -33.03 -16.02
C ALA A 148 3.05 -33.90 -16.44
N ARG A 149 4.28 -33.36 -16.39
CA ARG A 149 5.52 -34.10 -16.66
C ARG A 149 6.00 -34.96 -15.47
N GLY A 150 5.15 -35.19 -14.47
CA GLY A 150 5.44 -36.07 -13.33
C GLY A 150 6.19 -35.40 -12.18
N TYR A 151 6.35 -34.07 -12.18
CA TYR A 151 6.94 -33.37 -11.04
C TYR A 151 5.99 -33.37 -9.84
N ARG A 152 6.41 -34.01 -8.74
CA ARG A 152 5.71 -34.05 -7.46
C ARG A 152 6.41 -33.15 -6.45
N GLU A 153 5.72 -32.14 -5.94
CA GLU A 153 6.20 -31.26 -4.86
C GLU A 153 6.22 -32.06 -3.54
N ARG A 154 7.32 -32.78 -3.27
CA ARG A 154 7.47 -33.57 -2.04
C ARG A 154 7.72 -32.72 -0.78
N SER A 155 8.42 -31.59 -0.91
CA SER A 155 8.66 -30.65 0.19
C SER A 155 9.07 -29.27 -0.33
N PHE A 156 8.54 -28.21 0.28
CA PHE A 156 8.91 -26.81 0.00
C PHE A 156 10.39 -26.51 0.29
N PHE A 157 11.00 -27.21 1.24
CA PHE A 157 12.39 -27.00 1.67
C PHE A 157 13.38 -28.00 1.03
N SER A 158 13.10 -28.48 -0.18
CA SER A 158 13.99 -29.39 -0.90
C SER A 158 14.80 -28.66 -1.97
N LEU A 159 16.08 -29.05 -2.14
CA LEU A 159 16.95 -28.55 -3.22
C LEU A 159 16.32 -28.74 -4.62
N SER A 160 15.58 -29.84 -4.81
CA SER A 160 14.84 -30.10 -6.06
C SER A 160 13.70 -29.10 -6.29
N ALA A 161 13.00 -28.66 -5.23
CA ALA A 161 11.98 -27.62 -5.33
C ALA A 161 12.57 -26.26 -5.72
N TYR A 162 13.69 -25.87 -5.11
CA TYR A 162 14.39 -24.63 -5.49
C TYR A 162 14.89 -24.67 -6.94
N ARG A 163 15.45 -25.80 -7.41
CA ARG A 163 15.87 -25.97 -8.81
C ARG A 163 14.70 -25.92 -9.79
N ALA A 164 13.55 -26.50 -9.43
CA ALA A 164 12.36 -26.42 -10.26
C ALA A 164 11.83 -24.97 -10.33
N LEU A 165 11.82 -24.27 -9.19
CA LEU A 165 11.42 -22.87 -9.09
C LEU A 165 12.33 -21.96 -9.93
N SER A 166 13.65 -22.13 -9.84
CA SER A 166 14.60 -21.30 -10.59
C SER A 166 14.46 -21.49 -12.11
N ARG A 167 14.24 -22.73 -12.57
CA ARG A 167 13.95 -23.03 -13.99
C ARG A 167 12.65 -22.39 -14.46
N LEU A 168 11.59 -22.44 -13.64
CA LEU A 168 10.33 -21.78 -13.95
C LEU A 168 10.49 -20.27 -14.05
N LEU A 169 11.15 -19.65 -13.06
CA LEU A 169 11.39 -18.21 -13.04
C LEU A 169 12.27 -17.75 -14.20
N GLY A 170 13.35 -18.47 -14.50
CA GLY A 170 14.22 -18.17 -15.64
C GLY A 170 13.49 -18.24 -16.97
N ALA A 171 12.69 -19.29 -17.19
CA ALA A 171 11.88 -19.41 -18.39
C ALA A 171 10.77 -18.35 -18.47
N LEU A 172 10.15 -17.98 -17.35
CA LEU A 172 9.15 -16.90 -17.30
C LEU A 172 9.79 -15.56 -17.66
N LEU A 173 10.96 -15.26 -17.10
CA LEU A 173 11.72 -14.02 -17.37
C LEU A 173 12.05 -13.87 -18.85
N LEU A 174 12.59 -14.91 -19.49
CA LEU A 174 12.92 -14.87 -20.92
C LEU A 174 11.68 -14.61 -21.78
N ARG A 175 10.54 -15.21 -21.42
CA ARG A 175 9.27 -15.00 -22.14
C ARG A 175 8.70 -13.61 -21.94
N THR A 176 8.75 -13.07 -20.72
CA THR A 176 8.27 -11.71 -20.44
C THR A 176 9.16 -10.65 -21.09
N LEU A 177 10.48 -10.87 -21.14
CA LEU A 177 11.43 -10.02 -21.87
C LEU A 177 11.13 -10.00 -23.38
N ALA A 178 11.07 -11.17 -24.03
CA ALA A 178 10.74 -11.25 -25.46
C ALA A 178 9.34 -10.68 -25.77
N ARG A 179 8.40 -10.79 -24.82
CA ARG A 179 7.09 -10.16 -24.95
C ARG A 179 7.16 -8.64 -24.81
N SER A 180 7.99 -8.12 -23.91
CA SER A 180 8.14 -6.67 -23.70
C SER A 180 8.62 -5.96 -24.97
N GLU A 181 9.51 -6.58 -25.73
CA GLU A 181 9.97 -6.08 -27.04
C GLU A 181 8.82 -6.00 -28.05
N ARG A 182 8.05 -7.09 -28.20
CA ARG A 182 6.87 -7.13 -29.07
C ARG A 182 5.83 -6.07 -28.69
N VAL A 183 5.59 -5.89 -27.39
CA VAL A 183 4.67 -4.86 -26.88
C VAL A 183 5.20 -3.47 -27.19
N THR A 184 6.50 -3.23 -27.02
CA THR A 184 7.12 -1.93 -27.31
C THR A 184 6.97 -1.57 -28.78
N VAL A 185 7.21 -2.52 -29.69
CA VAL A 185 6.99 -2.33 -31.14
C VAL A 185 5.53 -1.99 -31.43
N ALA A 186 4.58 -2.73 -30.84
CA ALA A 186 3.15 -2.47 -31.02
C ALA A 186 2.70 -1.12 -30.47
N LEU A 187 3.26 -0.67 -29.35
CA LEU A 187 2.97 0.64 -28.76
C LEU A 187 3.49 1.77 -29.66
N ARG A 188 4.72 1.65 -30.18
CA ARG A 188 5.28 2.62 -31.12
C ARG A 188 4.46 2.71 -32.40
N ALA A 189 4.01 1.57 -32.94
CA ALA A 189 3.15 1.54 -34.13
C ALA A 189 1.79 2.23 -33.92
N ARG A 190 1.29 2.31 -32.68
CA ARG A 190 0.07 3.04 -32.31
C ARG A 190 0.30 4.51 -31.97
N GLY A 191 1.52 5.02 -32.15
CA GLY A 191 1.86 6.41 -31.85
C GLY A 191 2.02 6.70 -30.35
N PHE A 192 2.35 5.70 -29.53
CA PHE A 192 2.57 5.93 -28.10
C PHE A 192 3.82 6.79 -27.86
N THR A 193 3.66 7.96 -27.25
CA THR A 193 4.72 8.96 -27.00
C THR A 193 5.30 8.89 -25.59
N GLY A 194 4.94 7.89 -24.78
CA GLY A 194 5.46 7.71 -23.43
C GLY A 194 4.55 8.23 -22.31
N ASP A 195 3.46 8.91 -22.63
CA ASP A 195 2.50 9.43 -21.66
C ASP A 195 1.07 8.99 -21.99
N GLU A 196 0.41 8.31 -21.04
CA GLU A 196 -1.01 7.95 -21.14
C GLU A 196 -1.83 8.89 -20.25
N ARG A 197 -2.57 9.80 -20.87
CA ARG A 197 -3.49 10.70 -20.16
C ARG A 197 -4.81 9.97 -19.90
N LEU A 198 -5.15 9.80 -18.62
CA LEU A 198 -6.43 9.25 -18.21
C LEU A 198 -7.50 10.35 -18.22
N PRO A 199 -8.78 10.00 -18.42
CA PRO A 199 -9.85 10.97 -18.32
C PRO A 199 -9.88 11.61 -16.92
N PRO A 200 -9.99 12.95 -16.82
CA PRO A 200 -10.06 13.63 -15.53
C PRO A 200 -11.31 13.19 -14.76
N PHE A 201 -11.27 13.33 -13.43
CA PHE A 201 -12.47 13.13 -12.63
C PHE A 201 -13.43 14.31 -12.81
N PRO A 202 -14.76 14.07 -12.76
CA PRO A 202 -15.72 15.17 -12.66
C PRO A 202 -15.42 15.98 -11.38
N PRO A 203 -15.75 17.29 -11.36
CA PRO A 203 -15.57 18.10 -10.17
C PRO A 203 -16.29 17.47 -8.97
N GLY A 204 -15.60 17.42 -7.83
CA GLY A 204 -16.16 16.89 -6.60
C GLY A 204 -17.21 17.81 -5.98
N PRO A 205 -18.05 17.29 -5.08
CA PRO A 205 -19.06 18.09 -4.40
C PRO A 205 -18.40 19.24 -3.60
N PRO A 206 -18.96 20.46 -3.64
CA PRO A 206 -18.30 21.67 -3.14
C PRO A 206 -18.05 21.74 -1.62
N GLY A 207 -18.46 20.74 -0.83
CA GLY A 207 -18.20 20.66 0.62
C GLY A 207 -17.09 19.68 1.05
N GLU A 208 -16.66 18.76 0.18
CA GLU A 208 -15.73 17.68 0.58
C GLU A 208 -14.33 18.19 0.98
N ARG A 209 -13.90 19.33 0.42
CA ARG A 209 -12.61 19.97 0.76
C ARG A 209 -12.60 20.48 2.19
N TRP A 210 -13.68 21.11 2.62
CA TRP A 210 -13.83 21.61 3.98
C TRP A 210 -13.91 20.46 4.99
N ILE A 211 -14.61 19.39 4.63
CA ILE A 211 -14.64 18.18 5.45
C ILE A 211 -13.22 17.60 5.56
N ALA A 212 -12.50 17.40 4.46
CA ALA A 212 -11.13 16.90 4.55
C ALA A 212 -10.20 17.81 5.37
N ALA A 213 -10.30 19.14 5.21
CA ALA A 213 -9.54 20.10 6.00
C ALA A 213 -9.88 20.00 7.51
N LEU A 214 -11.17 19.93 7.85
CA LEU A 214 -11.64 19.76 9.23
C LEU A 214 -11.07 18.48 9.85
N TRP A 215 -11.03 17.38 9.09
CA TRP A 215 -10.46 16.13 9.57
C TRP A 215 -8.94 16.17 9.67
N LEU A 216 -8.22 17.04 8.96
CA LEU A 216 -6.77 17.20 9.12
C LEU A 216 -6.40 18.06 10.34
N LEU A 217 -7.31 18.92 10.84
CA LEU A 217 -7.04 19.81 11.96
C LEU A 217 -6.53 19.11 13.23
N PRO A 218 -7.11 17.98 13.69
CA PRO A 218 -6.60 17.27 14.88
C PRO A 218 -5.14 16.85 14.74
N LEU A 219 -4.72 16.37 13.56
CA LEU A 219 -3.33 15.97 13.31
C LEU A 219 -2.38 17.17 13.27
N LEU A 220 -2.82 18.30 12.72
CA LEU A 220 -2.05 19.54 12.71
C LEU A 220 -1.88 20.12 14.12
N LEU A 221 -2.93 20.06 14.95
CA LEU A 221 -2.87 20.47 16.35
C LEU A 221 -1.93 19.58 17.16
N LEU A 222 -1.95 18.26 16.94
CA LEU A 222 -1.02 17.32 17.56
C LEU A 222 0.44 17.61 17.17
N LEU A 223 0.69 17.92 15.90
CA LEU A 223 2.03 18.28 15.44
C LEU A 223 2.50 19.62 16.04
N GLY A 224 1.61 20.61 16.11
CA GLY A 224 1.88 21.90 16.76
C GLY A 224 2.21 21.72 18.25
N TRP A 225 1.46 20.87 18.95
CA TRP A 225 1.72 20.50 20.34
C TRP A 225 3.09 19.85 20.51
N GLU A 226 3.50 18.94 19.61
CA GLU A 226 4.84 18.37 19.66
C GLU A 226 5.95 19.39 19.46
N GLY A 227 5.73 20.38 18.59
CA GLY A 227 6.70 21.46 18.33
C GLY A 227 6.84 22.44 19.48
N LEU A 228 5.74 22.73 20.20
CA LEU A 228 5.72 23.64 21.35
C LEU A 228 6.38 23.07 22.61
N VAL A 229 6.43 21.74 22.73
CA VAL A 229 6.96 21.05 23.93
C VAL A 229 8.35 20.44 23.64
N ARG A 230 9.06 20.92 22.61
CA ARG A 230 10.49 20.67 22.37
C ARG A 230 11.31 21.85 22.85
#